data_AF-A0A517QYP7-F1
#
_entry.id   AF-A0A517QYP7-F1
#
_cell.length_a   1.000
_cell.length_b   1.000
_cell.length_c   1.000
_cell.angle_alpha   90.00
_cell.angle_beta   90.00
_cell.angle_gamma   90.00
#
_symmetry.space_group_name_H-M   'P 1'
#
loop_
_entity.id
_entity.type
_entity.pdbx_description
1 polymer ?
#
loop_
_entity_poly.entity_id
_entity_poly.type
_entity_poly.pdbx_seq_one_letter_code
_entity_poly.pdbx_strand_id
1 'polypeptide(L)'
;MSRSPQRRQTAGLTSVFILLAVFSGSVAFAAAPISIREFKEMAPKYPIFAEGRTTLTLEGRRASSGGTLLKFENFDVRFRPVEGEFPLFRNRNANAQVRGYMVRVDGGFEFRVEQIEEKPSDLDRFKNERVLIDGSDPDALRDFAERVRERAAFYDDDQLRAMADAALARSIELRRRLLARDDAAGRVELAEELEGKTSKTRLAAELRHEAWRIRRNEIPAKKFDERRAFAESIRKELTGADKVLNPYPRELAADYQDDPLRNYADVKDEERASLHRLFYIETLLSAFDAKATADGRNGAEIAKLIEASIPERTDVAAAYRARAVEYRTRHAAELTREEVVAFAAELRAGKEAQKADQVLRDWLASRTTLLRRDGAGGLVRAASEYTDLLGDQETAATLLLEAAKQSPDSEEVAAALAKLGYEESATGWLSPAEVAARKTARESASTPDAIAIGMRIDDVVRILGRPDAISRTVSASQLHEIYIYRTGGSRLAVHFLRYSGDDLTKSRVVGQQVVP
;
A
#
# COMPACT_ATOMS: atom_id res chain seq x y z
N MET A 1 -43.84 27.34 6.01
CA MET A 1 -44.20 28.33 4.95
C MET A 1 -43.09 28.33 3.91
N SER A 2 -43.43 28.12 2.62
CA SER A 2 -42.65 28.50 1.43
C SER A 2 -41.31 27.74 1.22
N ARG A 3 -40.99 27.06 0.12
CA ARG A 3 -41.58 26.88 -1.21
C ARG A 3 -40.96 25.61 -1.80
N SER A 4 -41.79 24.73 -2.34
CA SER A 4 -41.42 23.58 -3.16
C SER A 4 -41.05 24.02 -4.58
N PRO A 5 -40.02 23.44 -5.22
CA PRO A 5 -39.69 23.76 -6.60
C PRO A 5 -40.62 23.02 -7.58
N GLN A 6 -41.29 23.79 -8.43
CA GLN A 6 -42.13 23.32 -9.52
C GLN A 6 -41.31 22.49 -10.51
N ARG A 7 -41.65 21.21 -10.66
CA ARG A 7 -41.32 20.38 -11.82
C ARG A 7 -42.00 20.98 -13.06
N ARG A 8 -41.22 21.64 -13.92
CA ARG A 8 -41.65 21.94 -15.30
C ARG A 8 -41.58 20.66 -16.11
N GLN A 9 -42.75 20.10 -16.43
CA GLN A 9 -42.90 19.11 -17.49
C GLN A 9 -42.67 19.81 -18.83
N THR A 10 -41.53 19.58 -19.46
CA THR A 10 -41.32 19.87 -20.88
C THR A 10 -41.89 18.70 -21.68
N ALA A 11 -43.12 18.86 -22.17
CA ALA A 11 -43.66 18.02 -23.22
C ALA A 11 -42.83 18.28 -24.49
N GLY A 12 -42.00 17.31 -24.87
CA GLY A 12 -41.34 17.30 -26.17
C GLY A 12 -42.39 17.06 -27.25
N LEU A 13 -42.79 18.12 -27.96
CA LEU A 13 -43.48 18.01 -29.23
C LEU A 13 -42.49 17.46 -30.26
N THR A 14 -42.66 16.20 -30.66
CA THR A 14 -42.03 15.63 -31.85
C THR A 14 -42.71 16.27 -33.07
N SER A 15 -42.21 17.42 -33.50
CA SER A 15 -42.64 18.07 -34.74
C SER A 15 -42.17 17.25 -35.94
N VAL A 16 -43.09 16.46 -36.49
CA VAL A 16 -42.99 15.89 -37.84
C VAL A 16 -43.08 17.04 -38.84
N PHE A 17 -41.96 17.45 -39.42
CA PHE A 17 -41.95 18.36 -40.57
C PHE A 17 -42.40 17.59 -41.82
N ILE A 18 -43.69 17.68 -42.15
CA ILE A 18 -44.17 17.43 -43.51
C ILE A 18 -44.19 18.78 -44.21
N LEU A 19 -43.16 19.03 -45.02
CA LEU A 19 -43.08 20.20 -45.89
C LEU A 19 -43.93 19.91 -47.15
N LEU A 20 -45.16 20.42 -47.17
CA LEU A 20 -46.03 20.40 -48.35
C LEU A 20 -45.72 21.65 -49.19
N ALA A 21 -44.73 21.56 -50.07
CA ALA A 21 -44.40 22.62 -51.02
C ALA A 21 -45.18 22.40 -52.33
N VAL A 22 -46.32 23.09 -52.45
CA VAL A 22 -47.01 23.29 -53.73
C VAL A 22 -46.38 24.51 -54.39
N PHE A 23 -45.44 24.31 -55.32
CA PHE A 23 -45.08 25.34 -56.30
C PHE A 23 -44.71 24.69 -57.64
N SER A 24 -45.51 25.07 -58.64
CA SER A 24 -45.38 24.72 -60.05
C SER A 24 -44.10 25.30 -60.63
N GLY A 25 -43.22 24.44 -61.15
CA GLY A 25 -41.97 24.79 -61.80
C GLY A 25 -41.09 23.57 -61.95
N SER A 26 -41.23 22.85 -63.06
CA SER A 26 -40.62 21.55 -63.33
C SER A 26 -39.10 21.63 -63.54
N VAL A 27 -38.33 21.76 -62.46
CA VAL A 27 -37.03 21.12 -62.37
C VAL A 27 -37.29 19.79 -61.70
N ALA A 28 -37.22 18.70 -62.47
CA ALA A 28 -37.34 17.34 -61.94
C ALA A 28 -36.13 17.07 -61.03
N PHE A 29 -36.22 17.49 -59.77
CA PHE A 29 -35.38 16.93 -58.72
C PHE A 29 -35.75 15.45 -58.64
N ALA A 30 -34.89 14.60 -59.22
CA ALA A 30 -34.96 13.18 -58.97
C ALA A 30 -34.81 13.00 -57.46
N ALA A 31 -35.92 12.67 -56.78
CA ALA A 31 -35.90 12.38 -55.36
C ALA A 31 -34.86 11.30 -55.08
N ALA A 32 -34.07 11.47 -54.01
CA ALA A 32 -33.09 10.49 -53.60
C ALA A 32 -33.75 9.10 -53.47
N PRO A 33 -33.08 8.01 -53.90
CA PRO A 33 -33.64 6.68 -53.82
C PRO A 33 -33.91 6.31 -52.35
N ILE A 34 -35.08 5.73 -52.09
CA ILE A 34 -35.48 5.22 -50.77
C ILE A 34 -34.83 3.85 -50.58
N SER A 35 -34.16 3.62 -49.45
CA SER A 35 -33.57 2.30 -49.21
C SER A 35 -34.66 1.24 -48.99
N ILE A 36 -34.39 -0.02 -49.34
CA ILE A 36 -35.31 -1.13 -49.08
C ILE A 36 -35.66 -1.26 -47.59
N ARG A 37 -34.74 -0.90 -46.70
CA ARG A 37 -35.01 -0.82 -45.26
C ARG A 37 -36.09 0.20 -44.94
N GLU A 38 -35.89 1.47 -45.34
CA GLU A 38 -36.87 2.53 -45.10
C GLU A 38 -38.20 2.19 -45.76
N PHE A 39 -38.15 1.60 -46.95
CA PHE A 39 -39.37 1.18 -47.64
C PHE A 39 -40.13 0.10 -46.88
N LYS A 40 -39.42 -0.87 -46.30
CA LYS A 40 -40.00 -1.91 -45.44
C LYS A 40 -40.73 -1.32 -44.23
N GLU A 41 -40.18 -0.26 -43.63
CA GLU A 41 -40.83 0.46 -42.52
C GLU A 41 -42.11 1.21 -42.97
N MET A 42 -42.24 1.48 -44.27
CA MET A 42 -43.45 2.06 -44.87
C MET A 42 -44.52 1.03 -45.26
N ALA A 43 -44.42 -0.23 -44.79
CA ALA A 43 -45.42 -1.27 -45.08
C ALA A 43 -46.89 -0.85 -44.89
N PRO A 44 -47.28 -0.07 -43.85
CA PRO A 44 -48.65 0.41 -43.70
C PRO A 44 -49.14 1.32 -44.84
N LYS A 45 -48.23 1.93 -45.60
CA LYS A 45 -48.53 2.82 -46.74
C LYS A 45 -48.61 2.07 -48.07
N TYR A 46 -48.29 0.79 -48.11
CA TYR A 46 -48.33 -0.02 -49.33
C TYR A 46 -49.67 0.00 -50.07
N PRO A 47 -50.84 -0.10 -49.39
CA PRO A 47 -52.14 0.03 -50.08
C PRO A 47 -52.27 1.35 -50.83
N ILE A 48 -51.85 2.46 -50.20
CA ILE A 48 -51.91 3.81 -50.77
C ILE A 48 -50.99 3.92 -52.00
N PHE A 49 -49.77 3.39 -51.89
CA PHE A 49 -48.83 3.37 -53.02
C PHE A 49 -49.35 2.53 -54.19
N ALA A 50 -50.03 1.41 -53.90
CA ALA A 50 -50.57 0.52 -54.91
C ALA A 50 -51.80 1.10 -55.62
N GLU A 51 -52.73 1.72 -54.88
CA GLU A 51 -53.93 2.36 -55.43
C GLU A 51 -53.57 3.59 -56.27
N GLY A 52 -52.64 4.43 -55.79
CA GLY A 52 -52.20 5.63 -56.50
C GLY A 52 -51.18 5.38 -57.62
N ARG A 53 -50.68 4.14 -57.77
CA ARG A 53 -49.54 3.80 -58.65
C ARG A 53 -48.37 4.77 -58.48
N THR A 54 -48.07 5.14 -57.25
CA THR A 54 -47.01 6.11 -56.94
C THR A 54 -45.69 5.57 -57.46
N THR A 55 -45.03 6.32 -58.36
CA THR A 55 -43.69 5.98 -58.82
C THR A 55 -42.69 6.24 -57.71
N LEU A 56 -41.93 5.21 -57.35
CA LEU A 56 -40.90 5.23 -56.32
C LEU A 56 -39.57 4.77 -56.92
N THR A 57 -38.48 5.32 -56.40
CA THR A 57 -37.13 4.84 -56.69
C THR A 57 -36.60 4.18 -55.42
N LEU A 58 -36.30 2.88 -55.50
CA LEU A 58 -35.88 2.05 -54.37
C LEU A 58 -34.45 1.52 -54.58
N GLU A 59 -33.67 1.42 -53.51
CA GLU A 59 -32.29 0.88 -53.54
C GLU A 59 -32.06 -0.19 -52.47
N GLY A 60 -31.44 -1.30 -52.82
CA GLY A 60 -31.08 -2.32 -51.85
C GLY A 60 -30.18 -3.42 -52.38
N ARG A 61 -29.75 -4.30 -51.46
CA ARG A 61 -28.90 -5.46 -51.77
C ARG A 61 -29.73 -6.58 -52.37
N ARG A 62 -29.27 -7.14 -53.49
CA ARG A 62 -30.01 -8.18 -54.22
C ARG A 62 -29.79 -9.54 -53.56
N ALA A 63 -30.87 -10.26 -53.27
CA ALA A 63 -30.82 -11.65 -52.83
C ALA A 63 -30.77 -12.62 -54.01
N SER A 64 -31.56 -12.33 -55.05
CA SER A 64 -31.60 -13.10 -56.29
C SER A 64 -32.16 -12.27 -57.43
N SER A 65 -31.70 -12.55 -58.64
CA SER A 65 -32.24 -11.97 -59.87
C SER A 65 -32.31 -13.04 -60.94
N GLY A 66 -33.49 -13.23 -61.53
CA GLY A 66 -33.70 -13.93 -62.80
C GLY A 66 -34.38 -12.99 -63.79
N GLY A 67 -34.54 -13.42 -65.05
CA GLY A 67 -35.08 -12.58 -66.12
C GLY A 67 -36.41 -11.89 -65.75
N THR A 68 -37.30 -12.55 -65.01
CA THR A 68 -38.63 -11.99 -64.69
C THR A 68 -38.86 -11.68 -63.20
N LEU A 69 -37.86 -11.90 -62.35
CA LEU A 69 -38.00 -11.76 -60.90
C LEU A 69 -36.72 -11.25 -60.24
N LEU A 70 -36.87 -10.18 -59.49
CA LEU A 70 -35.84 -9.64 -58.60
C LEU A 70 -36.33 -9.74 -57.16
N LYS A 71 -35.43 -10.12 -56.25
CA LYS A 71 -35.64 -10.09 -54.80
C LYS A 71 -34.51 -9.33 -54.14
N PHE A 72 -34.85 -8.52 -53.14
CA PHE A 72 -33.89 -7.90 -52.26
C PHE A 72 -33.71 -8.74 -50.99
N GLU A 73 -32.53 -8.67 -50.38
CA GLU A 73 -32.28 -9.32 -49.09
C GLU A 73 -33.13 -8.68 -48.00
N ASN A 74 -33.56 -9.51 -47.04
CA ASN A 74 -34.38 -9.11 -45.90
C ASN A 74 -35.68 -8.37 -46.25
N PHE A 75 -36.22 -8.64 -47.45
CA PHE A 75 -37.44 -8.02 -47.96
C PHE A 75 -38.30 -8.98 -48.81
N ASP A 76 -39.58 -9.11 -48.45
CA ASP A 76 -40.45 -10.16 -49.00
C ASP A 76 -41.19 -9.78 -50.29
N VAL A 77 -41.26 -8.48 -50.62
CA VAL A 77 -41.95 -8.01 -51.82
C VAL A 77 -41.16 -8.44 -53.06
N ARG A 78 -41.87 -9.01 -54.03
CA ARG A 78 -41.31 -9.44 -55.32
C ARG A 78 -41.28 -8.28 -56.29
N PHE A 79 -40.17 -8.17 -57.03
CA PHE A 79 -39.99 -7.15 -58.05
C PHE A 79 -40.07 -7.81 -59.43
N ARG A 80 -40.96 -7.32 -60.29
CA ARG A 80 -41.18 -7.85 -61.65
C ARG A 80 -41.06 -6.73 -62.67
N PRO A 81 -40.48 -6.98 -63.86
CA PRO A 81 -40.44 -5.98 -64.91
C PRO A 81 -41.86 -5.65 -65.38
N VAL A 82 -42.09 -4.40 -65.79
CA VAL A 82 -43.32 -4.01 -66.52
C VAL A 82 -43.29 -4.61 -67.93
N GLU A 83 -42.13 -4.58 -68.59
CA GLU A 83 -41.91 -5.15 -69.92
C GLU A 83 -40.58 -5.91 -69.99
N GLY A 84 -40.54 -7.00 -70.74
CA GLY A 84 -39.33 -7.76 -71.03
C GLY A 84 -38.73 -8.50 -69.82
N GLU A 85 -37.40 -8.56 -69.78
CA GLU A 85 -36.62 -9.21 -68.74
C GLU A 85 -35.62 -8.23 -68.10
N PHE A 86 -35.27 -8.46 -66.84
CA PHE A 86 -34.18 -7.76 -66.17
C PHE A 86 -32.83 -8.05 -66.84
N PRO A 87 -31.92 -7.06 -66.90
CA PRO A 87 -30.59 -7.26 -67.45
C PRO A 87 -29.79 -8.26 -66.60
N LEU A 88 -28.82 -8.91 -67.23
CA LEU A 88 -27.83 -9.72 -66.51
C LEU A 88 -26.90 -8.82 -65.71
N PHE A 89 -26.93 -8.98 -64.40
CA PHE A 89 -26.05 -8.24 -63.49
C PHE A 89 -24.66 -8.84 -63.48
N ARG A 90 -23.64 -7.98 -63.49
CA ARG A 90 -22.24 -8.41 -63.54
C ARG A 90 -21.75 -8.90 -62.18
N ASN A 91 -22.12 -8.20 -61.10
CA ASN A 91 -21.69 -8.53 -59.75
C ASN A 91 -22.85 -9.09 -58.92
N ARG A 92 -22.72 -10.34 -58.45
CA ARG A 92 -23.74 -11.01 -57.62
C ARG A 92 -24.07 -10.24 -56.33
N ASN A 93 -23.11 -9.48 -55.80
CA ASN A 93 -23.25 -8.73 -54.54
C ASN A 93 -23.52 -7.23 -54.77
N ALA A 94 -23.79 -6.82 -56.01
CA ALA A 94 -24.17 -5.45 -56.32
C ALA A 94 -25.56 -5.12 -55.78
N ASN A 95 -25.72 -3.89 -55.32
CA ASN A 95 -27.03 -3.33 -55.06
C ASN A 95 -27.77 -3.09 -56.38
N ALA A 96 -29.10 -3.06 -56.35
CA ALA A 96 -29.90 -2.55 -57.46
C ALA A 96 -30.65 -1.30 -57.02
N GLN A 97 -30.67 -0.31 -57.91
CA GLN A 97 -31.64 0.77 -57.85
C GLN A 97 -32.75 0.47 -58.86
N VAL A 98 -33.98 0.44 -58.40
CA VAL A 98 -35.18 0.19 -59.23
C VAL A 98 -36.10 1.39 -59.17
N ARG A 99 -36.69 1.75 -60.30
CA ARG A 99 -37.76 2.74 -60.38
C ARG A 99 -39.01 2.05 -60.90
N GLY A 100 -40.15 2.33 -60.27
CA GLY A 100 -41.40 1.70 -60.65
C GLY A 100 -42.51 1.99 -59.64
N TYR A 101 -43.54 1.16 -59.60
CA TYR A 101 -44.71 1.38 -58.75
C TYR A 101 -45.22 0.08 -58.12
N MET A 102 -45.93 0.20 -57.00
CA MET A 102 -46.52 -0.95 -56.32
C MET A 102 -47.85 -1.36 -56.97
N VAL A 103 -48.17 -2.64 -56.94
CA VAL A 103 -49.48 -3.17 -57.31
C VAL A 103 -49.95 -4.18 -56.28
N ARG A 104 -51.27 -4.24 -56.09
CA ARG A 104 -51.91 -5.28 -55.27
C ARG A 104 -52.10 -6.53 -56.11
N VAL A 105 -51.72 -7.68 -55.57
CA VAL A 105 -51.88 -9.00 -56.20
C VAL A 105 -52.55 -9.97 -55.23
N ASP A 106 -53.00 -11.12 -55.74
CA ASP A 106 -53.55 -12.19 -54.91
C ASP A 106 -52.49 -12.65 -53.89
N GLY A 107 -52.76 -12.40 -52.60
CA GLY A 107 -51.86 -12.75 -51.51
C GLY A 107 -50.84 -11.68 -51.09
N GLY A 108 -50.88 -10.45 -51.64
CA GLY A 108 -50.03 -9.35 -51.13
C GLY A 108 -49.77 -8.20 -52.09
N PHE A 109 -48.53 -7.72 -52.08
CA PHE A 109 -48.05 -6.63 -52.93
C PHE A 109 -46.87 -7.09 -53.77
N GLU A 110 -46.79 -6.63 -55.01
CA GLU A 110 -45.62 -6.74 -55.88
C GLU A 110 -45.18 -5.34 -56.33
N PHE A 111 -43.89 -5.18 -56.62
CA PHE A 111 -43.35 -3.96 -57.18
C PHE A 111 -43.09 -4.15 -58.68
N ARG A 112 -43.71 -3.32 -59.51
CA ARG A 112 -43.54 -3.31 -60.97
C ARG A 112 -42.43 -2.36 -61.34
N VAL A 113 -41.35 -2.91 -61.87
CA VAL A 113 -40.10 -2.20 -62.19
C VAL A 113 -40.12 -1.73 -63.64
N GLU A 114 -40.00 -0.42 -63.82
CA GLU A 114 -39.90 0.25 -65.11
C GLU A 114 -38.43 0.42 -65.52
N GLN A 115 -37.56 0.74 -64.56
CA GLN A 115 -36.13 0.93 -64.79
C GLN A 115 -35.33 0.27 -63.68
N ILE A 116 -34.18 -0.29 -64.04
CA ILE A 116 -33.26 -0.92 -63.11
C ILE A 116 -31.82 -0.57 -63.46
N GLU A 117 -31.03 -0.28 -62.44
CA GLU A 117 -29.63 0.07 -62.56
C GLU A 117 -28.81 -0.72 -61.54
N GLU A 118 -27.70 -1.32 -61.98
CA GLU A 118 -26.72 -1.96 -61.09
C GLU A 118 -25.93 -0.88 -60.35
N LYS A 119 -25.87 -0.96 -59.02
CA LYS A 119 -25.12 -0.06 -58.15
C LYS A 119 -23.97 -0.82 -57.47
N PRO A 120 -22.90 -0.12 -57.03
CA PRO A 120 -21.84 -0.74 -56.25
C PRO A 120 -22.38 -1.52 -55.05
N SER A 121 -21.63 -2.51 -54.59
CA SER A 121 -21.94 -3.17 -53.31
C SER A 121 -21.91 -2.15 -52.17
N ASP A 122 -22.62 -2.41 -51.06
CA ASP A 122 -22.56 -1.53 -49.89
C ASP A 122 -21.11 -1.34 -49.42
N LEU A 123 -20.29 -2.40 -49.45
CA LEU A 123 -18.88 -2.34 -49.05
C LEU A 123 -18.08 -1.38 -49.94
N ASP A 124 -18.23 -1.47 -51.26
CA ASP A 124 -17.52 -0.59 -52.19
C ASP A 124 -18.02 0.86 -52.06
N ARG A 125 -19.33 1.04 -51.88
CA ARG A 125 -19.94 2.36 -51.65
C ARG A 125 -19.34 3.01 -50.42
N PHE A 126 -19.32 2.32 -49.28
CA PHE A 126 -18.81 2.88 -48.03
C PHE A 126 -17.29 3.00 -48.00
N LYS A 127 -16.54 2.15 -48.72
CA LYS A 127 -15.10 2.37 -48.95
C LYS A 127 -14.86 3.69 -49.67
N ASN A 128 -15.61 3.98 -50.73
CA ASN A 128 -15.47 5.22 -51.48
C ASN A 128 -15.91 6.44 -50.66
N GLU A 129 -17.02 6.34 -49.94
CA GLU A 129 -17.48 7.40 -49.02
C GLU A 129 -16.44 7.69 -47.93
N ARG A 130 -15.82 6.64 -47.37
CA ARG A 130 -14.79 6.79 -46.33
C ARG A 130 -13.59 7.61 -46.79
N VAL A 131 -13.21 7.53 -48.07
CA VAL A 131 -12.11 8.30 -48.65
C VAL A 131 -12.41 9.80 -48.69
N LEU A 132 -13.69 10.17 -48.80
CA LEU A 132 -14.12 11.57 -48.88
C LEU A 132 -14.24 12.24 -47.50
N ILE A 133 -14.28 11.45 -46.43
CA ILE A 133 -14.39 11.95 -45.07
C ILE A 133 -13.03 12.41 -44.57
N ASP A 134 -12.96 13.64 -44.05
CA ASP A 134 -11.78 14.12 -43.33
C ASP A 134 -11.48 13.20 -42.15
N GLY A 135 -10.35 12.49 -42.23
CA GLY A 135 -9.91 11.55 -41.20
C GLY A 135 -9.49 12.19 -39.88
N SER A 136 -9.50 13.53 -39.80
CA SER A 136 -9.23 14.31 -38.60
C SER A 136 -10.50 14.85 -37.92
N ASP A 137 -11.66 14.77 -38.58
CA ASP A 137 -12.95 15.18 -38.01
C ASP A 137 -13.59 14.00 -37.25
N PRO A 138 -13.64 14.03 -35.90
CA PRO A 138 -14.24 12.96 -35.13
C PRO A 138 -15.74 12.81 -35.34
N ASP A 139 -16.49 13.90 -35.53
CA ASP A 139 -17.95 13.83 -35.65
C ASP A 139 -18.34 13.23 -37.00
N ALA A 140 -17.66 13.63 -38.09
CA ALA A 140 -17.89 13.03 -39.40
C ALA A 140 -17.62 11.51 -39.42
N LEU A 141 -16.58 11.05 -38.70
CA LEU A 141 -16.26 9.63 -38.56
C LEU A 141 -17.30 8.87 -37.71
N ARG A 142 -17.83 9.48 -36.65
CA ARG A 142 -18.90 8.90 -35.84
C ARG A 142 -20.16 8.72 -36.66
N ASP A 143 -20.60 9.79 -37.34
CA ASP A 143 -21.83 9.78 -38.14
C ASP A 143 -21.73 8.76 -39.29
N PHE A 144 -20.55 8.62 -39.91
CA PHE A 144 -20.29 7.55 -40.87
C PHE A 144 -20.41 6.16 -40.24
N ALA A 145 -19.78 5.94 -39.07
CA ALA A 145 -19.85 4.66 -38.38
C ALA A 145 -21.30 4.26 -38.04
N GLU A 146 -22.14 5.21 -37.62
CA GLU A 146 -23.55 4.95 -37.32
C GLU A 146 -24.33 4.53 -38.57
N ARG A 147 -24.21 5.26 -39.67
CA ARG A 147 -24.86 4.90 -40.95
C ARG A 147 -24.42 3.52 -41.46
N VAL A 148 -23.12 3.22 -41.39
CA VAL A 148 -22.58 1.92 -41.82
C VAL A 148 -23.08 0.80 -40.90
N ARG A 149 -23.07 1.01 -39.58
CA ARG A 149 -23.53 0.00 -38.60
C ARG A 149 -25.00 -0.32 -38.78
N GLU A 150 -25.83 0.68 -39.01
CA GLU A 150 -27.24 0.49 -39.31
C GLU A 150 -27.46 -0.37 -40.55
N ARG A 151 -26.69 -0.13 -41.61
CA ARG A 151 -26.73 -0.95 -42.84
C ARG A 151 -26.22 -2.37 -42.56
N ALA A 152 -25.14 -2.50 -41.80
CA ALA A 152 -24.56 -3.78 -41.40
C ALA A 152 -25.55 -4.62 -40.59
N ALA A 153 -26.27 -4.01 -39.65
CA ALA A 153 -27.27 -4.68 -38.84
C ALA A 153 -28.47 -5.15 -39.67
N PHE A 154 -28.92 -4.34 -40.64
CA PHE A 154 -30.04 -4.71 -41.51
C PHE A 154 -29.74 -5.92 -42.40
N TYR A 155 -28.50 -6.08 -42.87
CA TYR A 155 -28.10 -7.19 -43.77
C TYR A 155 -27.25 -8.28 -43.09
N ASP A 156 -27.03 -8.18 -41.78
CA ASP A 156 -26.08 -9.02 -41.02
C ASP A 156 -24.69 -9.13 -41.68
N ASP A 157 -24.09 -7.97 -41.98
CA ASP A 157 -22.83 -7.88 -42.72
C ASP A 157 -21.62 -7.60 -41.80
N ASP A 158 -20.80 -8.62 -41.59
CA ASP A 158 -19.60 -8.54 -40.75
C ASP A 158 -18.54 -7.57 -41.27
N GLN A 159 -18.40 -7.42 -42.59
CA GLN A 159 -17.39 -6.53 -43.16
C GLN A 159 -17.76 -5.06 -42.96
N LEU A 160 -19.05 -4.73 -43.12
CA LEU A 160 -19.57 -3.41 -42.79
C LEU A 160 -19.52 -3.14 -41.29
N ARG A 161 -19.82 -4.13 -40.45
CA ARG A 161 -19.71 -4.02 -38.99
C ARG A 161 -18.28 -3.68 -38.57
N ALA A 162 -17.29 -4.41 -39.09
CA ALA A 162 -15.87 -4.14 -38.84
C ALA A 162 -15.43 -2.74 -39.33
N MET A 163 -15.94 -2.28 -40.48
CA MET A 163 -15.68 -0.93 -40.99
C MET A 163 -16.26 0.16 -40.08
N ALA A 164 -17.51 0.00 -39.64
CA ALA A 164 -18.15 0.91 -38.69
C ALA A 164 -17.37 0.97 -37.36
N ASP A 165 -16.94 -0.19 -36.84
CA ASP A 165 -16.18 -0.27 -35.59
C ASP A 165 -14.78 0.34 -35.72
N ALA A 166 -14.16 0.28 -36.91
CA ALA A 166 -12.89 0.96 -37.19
C ALA A 166 -13.07 2.49 -37.22
N ALA A 167 -14.11 2.98 -37.89
CA ALA A 167 -14.41 4.41 -37.96
C ALA A 167 -14.78 4.98 -36.58
N LEU A 168 -15.61 4.28 -35.80
CA LEU A 168 -15.98 4.71 -34.45
C LEU A 168 -14.77 4.73 -33.51
N ALA A 169 -13.95 3.67 -33.50
CA ALA A 169 -12.73 3.65 -32.67
C ALA A 169 -11.82 4.84 -33.00
N ARG A 170 -11.65 5.16 -34.29
CA ARG A 170 -10.86 6.32 -34.71
C ARG A 170 -11.46 7.66 -34.27
N SER A 171 -12.78 7.81 -34.38
CA SER A 171 -13.50 8.99 -33.85
C SER A 171 -13.24 9.16 -32.34
N ILE A 172 -13.37 8.09 -31.57
CA ILE A 172 -13.14 8.08 -30.12
C ILE A 172 -11.69 8.44 -29.78
N GLU A 173 -10.69 7.92 -30.51
CA GLU A 173 -9.28 8.30 -30.32
C GLU A 173 -9.03 9.79 -30.55
N LEU A 174 -9.65 10.37 -31.58
CA LEU A 174 -9.54 11.81 -31.86
C LEU A 174 -10.21 12.62 -30.76
N ARG A 175 -11.41 12.24 -30.31
CA ARG A 175 -12.11 12.89 -29.20
C ARG A 175 -11.33 12.79 -27.89
N ARG A 176 -10.74 11.63 -27.59
CA ARG A 176 -9.84 11.43 -26.43
C ARG A 176 -8.71 12.46 -26.42
N ARG A 177 -8.13 12.80 -27.59
CA ARG A 177 -7.06 13.80 -27.71
C ARG A 177 -7.55 15.24 -27.54
N LEU A 178 -8.83 15.49 -27.78
CA LEU A 178 -9.46 16.80 -27.61
C LEU A 178 -9.93 17.06 -26.16
N LEU A 179 -10.11 16.00 -25.36
CA LEU A 179 -10.44 16.13 -23.94
C LEU A 179 -9.32 16.83 -23.17
N ALA A 180 -9.70 17.60 -22.15
CA ALA A 180 -8.75 18.12 -21.19
C ALA A 180 -8.00 16.96 -20.50
N ARG A 181 -6.75 17.19 -20.06
CA ARG A 181 -5.91 16.13 -19.47
C ARG A 181 -6.50 15.53 -18.19
N ASP A 182 -7.30 16.30 -17.47
CA ASP A 182 -7.94 16.00 -16.20
C ASP A 182 -9.44 15.67 -16.33
N ASP A 183 -9.96 15.53 -17.55
CA ASP A 183 -11.38 15.22 -17.76
C ASP A 183 -11.67 13.71 -17.61
N ALA A 184 -11.77 13.23 -16.36
CA ALA A 184 -12.10 11.83 -16.09
C ALA A 184 -13.50 11.46 -16.57
N ALA A 185 -14.47 12.38 -16.49
CA ALA A 185 -15.86 12.13 -16.88
C ALA A 185 -15.97 11.92 -18.40
N GLY A 186 -15.36 12.79 -19.19
CA GLY A 186 -15.34 12.66 -20.65
C GLY A 186 -14.73 11.33 -21.12
N ARG A 187 -13.71 10.82 -20.41
CA ARG A 187 -13.12 9.50 -20.72
C ARG A 187 -14.07 8.34 -20.45
N VAL A 188 -14.87 8.43 -19.38
CA VAL A 188 -15.91 7.43 -19.09
C VAL A 188 -17.00 7.47 -20.16
N GLU A 189 -17.47 8.66 -20.54
CA GLU A 189 -18.48 8.80 -21.60
C GLU A 189 -18.01 8.20 -22.93
N LEU A 190 -16.74 8.45 -23.33
CA LEU A 190 -16.15 7.84 -24.52
C LEU A 190 -16.07 6.30 -24.44
N ALA A 191 -15.77 5.75 -23.25
CA ALA A 191 -15.72 4.31 -23.05
C ALA A 191 -17.11 3.67 -23.16
N GLU A 192 -18.12 4.28 -22.53
CA GLU A 192 -19.52 3.82 -22.57
C GLU A 192 -20.09 3.87 -23.98
N GLU A 193 -19.79 4.91 -24.76
CA GLU A 193 -20.19 4.99 -26.16
C GLU A 193 -19.61 3.83 -26.99
N LEU A 194 -18.34 3.46 -26.74
CA LEU A 194 -17.68 2.39 -27.48
C LEU A 194 -18.22 1.00 -27.11
N GLU A 195 -18.46 0.75 -25.82
CA GLU A 195 -19.03 -0.51 -25.32
C GLU A 195 -20.48 -0.73 -25.77
N GLY A 196 -21.28 0.34 -25.83
CA GLY A 196 -22.66 0.25 -26.30
C GLY A 196 -22.80 -0.06 -27.80
N LYS A 197 -21.74 0.15 -28.59
CA LYS A 197 -21.80 0.12 -30.06
C LYS A 197 -20.87 -0.91 -30.71
N THR A 198 -19.88 -1.44 -29.99
CA THR A 198 -18.84 -2.30 -30.57
C THR A 198 -18.47 -3.46 -29.64
N SER A 199 -17.88 -4.51 -30.21
CA SER A 199 -17.18 -5.55 -29.44
C SER A 199 -15.76 -5.16 -29.03
N LYS A 200 -15.30 -3.94 -29.34
CA LYS A 200 -13.94 -3.47 -29.06
C LYS A 200 -13.79 -3.04 -27.61
N THR A 201 -13.68 -4.02 -26.73
CA THR A 201 -13.52 -3.86 -25.28
C THR A 201 -12.19 -3.21 -24.87
N ARG A 202 -11.14 -3.34 -25.68
CA ARG A 202 -9.78 -2.95 -25.29
C ARG A 202 -9.61 -1.44 -25.08
N LEU A 203 -10.01 -0.62 -26.05
CA LEU A 203 -9.90 0.84 -25.98
C LEU A 203 -10.83 1.43 -24.90
N ALA A 204 -12.02 0.85 -24.72
CA ALA A 204 -12.92 1.25 -23.66
C ALA A 204 -12.30 1.00 -22.27
N ALA A 205 -11.68 -0.17 -22.06
CA ALA A 205 -10.97 -0.46 -20.83
C ALA A 205 -9.77 0.48 -20.60
N GLU A 206 -9.03 0.86 -21.65
CA GLU A 206 -7.96 1.86 -21.56
C GLU A 206 -8.48 3.24 -21.11
N LEU A 207 -9.58 3.70 -21.71
CA LEU A 207 -10.25 4.95 -21.33
C LEU A 207 -10.74 4.93 -19.89
N ARG A 208 -11.36 3.82 -19.45
CA ARG A 208 -11.80 3.63 -18.06
C ARG A 208 -10.60 3.68 -17.12
N HIS A 209 -9.52 2.97 -17.45
CA HIS A 209 -8.30 2.95 -16.65
C HIS A 209 -7.68 4.36 -16.53
N GLU A 210 -7.61 5.10 -17.63
CA GLU A 210 -7.15 6.49 -17.64
C GLU A 210 -8.03 7.38 -16.74
N ALA A 211 -9.35 7.23 -16.81
CA ALA A 211 -10.29 7.97 -15.94
C ALA A 211 -10.04 7.68 -14.45
N TRP A 212 -9.81 6.41 -14.08
CA TRP A 212 -9.44 6.04 -12.71
C TRP A 212 -8.13 6.69 -12.25
N ARG A 213 -7.10 6.72 -13.12
CA ARG A 213 -5.83 7.39 -12.83
C ARG A 213 -6.01 8.89 -12.59
N ILE A 214 -6.85 9.54 -13.39
CA ILE A 214 -7.15 10.97 -13.23
C ILE A 214 -7.85 11.22 -11.89
N ARG A 215 -8.93 10.48 -11.59
CA ARG A 215 -9.64 10.59 -10.30
C ARG A 215 -8.72 10.40 -9.09
N ARG A 216 -7.76 9.46 -9.19
CA ARG A 216 -6.74 9.24 -8.15
C ARG A 216 -5.85 10.48 -7.92
N ASN A 217 -5.56 11.23 -8.98
CA ASN A 217 -4.72 12.42 -8.94
C ASN A 217 -5.49 13.66 -8.45
N GLU A 218 -6.81 13.70 -8.59
CA GLU A 218 -7.67 14.74 -8.01
C GLU A 218 -7.70 14.70 -6.47
N ILE A 219 -7.54 13.51 -5.89
CA ILE A 219 -7.50 13.34 -4.43
C ILE A 219 -6.14 13.81 -3.90
N PRO A 220 -6.05 14.76 -2.95
CA PRO A 220 -4.76 15.23 -2.44
C PRO A 220 -3.93 14.12 -1.77
N ALA A 221 -2.60 14.14 -1.96
CA ALA A 221 -1.66 13.16 -1.40
C ALA A 221 -1.79 12.97 0.11
N LYS A 222 -2.13 14.03 0.84
CA LYS A 222 -2.20 14.05 2.32
C LYS A 222 -3.53 13.56 2.90
N LYS A 223 -4.53 13.24 2.07
CA LYS A 223 -5.88 12.88 2.50
C LYS A 223 -6.02 11.36 2.66
N PHE A 224 -5.63 10.83 3.82
CA PHE A 224 -5.67 9.38 4.10
C PHE A 224 -7.06 8.77 3.85
N ASP A 225 -8.11 9.31 4.48
CA ASP A 225 -9.45 8.69 4.42
C ASP A 225 -10.02 8.69 3.00
N GLU A 226 -9.86 9.79 2.27
CA GLU A 226 -10.32 9.90 0.88
C GLU A 226 -9.57 8.93 -0.05
N ARG A 227 -8.24 8.82 0.10
CA ARG A 227 -7.43 7.86 -0.68
C ARG A 227 -7.76 6.41 -0.36
N ARG A 228 -7.99 6.10 0.92
CA ARG A 228 -8.38 4.77 1.35
C ARG A 228 -9.77 4.40 0.81
N ALA A 229 -10.74 5.32 0.88
CA ALA A 229 -12.06 5.10 0.32
C ALA A 229 -12.00 4.87 -1.20
N PHE A 230 -11.17 5.64 -1.90
CA PHE A 230 -10.95 5.47 -3.33
C PHE A 230 -10.27 4.14 -3.68
N ALA A 231 -9.27 3.69 -2.90
CA ALA A 231 -8.70 2.36 -3.05
C ALA A 231 -9.76 1.26 -2.88
N GLU A 232 -10.70 1.41 -1.95
CA GLU A 232 -11.81 0.46 -1.80
C GLU A 232 -12.78 0.48 -3.00
N SER A 233 -13.01 1.64 -3.63
CA SER A 233 -13.74 1.69 -4.91
C SER A 233 -13.01 0.95 -6.02
N ILE A 234 -11.69 1.14 -6.16
CA ILE A 234 -10.86 0.36 -7.11
C ILE A 234 -11.03 -1.15 -6.86
N ARG A 235 -10.92 -1.59 -5.61
CA ARG A 235 -11.03 -3.01 -5.23
C ARG A 235 -12.39 -3.62 -5.61
N LYS A 236 -13.47 -2.83 -5.54
CA LYS A 236 -14.84 -3.27 -5.85
C LYS A 236 -15.17 -3.24 -7.34
N GLU A 237 -14.70 -2.21 -8.04
CA GLU A 237 -15.15 -1.90 -9.40
C GLU A 237 -14.19 -2.42 -10.47
N LEU A 238 -12.90 -2.58 -10.16
CA LEU A 238 -11.92 -3.10 -11.13
C LEU A 238 -11.68 -4.59 -10.92
N THR A 239 -12.00 -5.37 -11.95
CA THR A 239 -11.79 -6.82 -11.96
C THR A 239 -10.32 -7.16 -11.68
N GLY A 240 -10.08 -7.99 -10.67
CA GLY A 240 -8.74 -8.46 -10.30
C GLY A 240 -8.03 -7.60 -9.25
N ALA A 241 -8.53 -6.41 -8.92
CA ALA A 241 -7.91 -5.55 -7.91
C ALA A 241 -7.93 -6.13 -6.48
N ASP A 242 -8.81 -7.09 -6.23
CA ASP A 242 -8.95 -7.84 -4.98
C ASP A 242 -8.07 -9.10 -4.93
N LYS A 243 -7.49 -9.54 -6.06
CA LYS A 243 -6.69 -10.76 -6.15
C LYS A 243 -5.24 -10.48 -5.75
N VAL A 244 -4.78 -11.13 -4.68
CA VAL A 244 -3.38 -11.06 -4.22
C VAL A 244 -2.44 -11.59 -5.31
N LEU A 245 -1.36 -10.86 -5.59
CA LEU A 245 -0.31 -11.30 -6.51
C LEU A 245 0.79 -12.02 -5.74
N ASN A 246 0.93 -13.32 -5.95
CA ASN A 246 1.96 -14.13 -5.29
C ASN A 246 2.72 -14.98 -6.33
N PRO A 247 4.02 -14.71 -6.59
CA PRO A 247 4.83 -13.64 -5.98
C PRO A 247 4.44 -12.23 -6.48
N TYR A 248 4.85 -11.18 -5.74
CA TYR A 248 4.68 -9.80 -6.18
C TYR A 248 5.54 -9.51 -7.43
N PRO A 249 4.94 -9.11 -8.58
CA PRO A 249 5.67 -8.98 -9.84
C PRO A 249 6.42 -7.64 -9.89
N ARG A 250 7.64 -7.62 -9.35
CA ARG A 250 8.44 -6.38 -9.17
C ARG A 250 8.72 -5.63 -10.47
N GLU A 251 9.09 -6.35 -11.54
CA GLU A 251 9.40 -5.74 -12.84
C GLU A 251 8.14 -5.10 -13.45
N LEU A 252 7.05 -5.85 -13.56
CA LEU A 252 5.77 -5.32 -14.04
C LEU A 252 5.29 -4.13 -13.20
N ALA A 253 5.47 -4.18 -11.88
CA ALA A 253 5.12 -3.07 -11.00
C ALA A 253 5.96 -1.83 -11.26
N ALA A 254 7.25 -1.98 -11.52
CA ALA A 254 8.13 -0.86 -11.85
C ALA A 254 7.77 -0.25 -13.21
N ASP A 255 7.60 -1.08 -14.25
CA ASP A 255 7.23 -0.64 -15.59
C ASP A 255 5.88 0.08 -15.59
N TYR A 256 4.91 -0.46 -14.84
CA TYR A 256 3.59 0.14 -14.69
C TYR A 256 3.62 1.46 -13.89
N GLN A 257 4.53 1.62 -12.93
CA GLN A 257 4.69 2.87 -12.20
C GLN A 257 5.31 3.99 -13.05
N ASP A 258 6.21 3.64 -13.99
CA ASP A 258 6.88 4.59 -14.88
C ASP A 258 5.91 5.16 -15.94
N ASP A 259 5.21 4.28 -16.67
CA ASP A 259 4.21 4.68 -17.67
C ASP A 259 2.95 3.78 -17.61
N PRO A 260 2.01 4.09 -16.69
CA PRO A 260 0.86 3.22 -16.44
C PRO A 260 -0.09 3.14 -17.63
N LEU A 261 -0.26 4.24 -18.38
CA LEU A 261 -1.19 4.27 -19.51
C LEU A 261 -0.65 3.46 -20.68
N ARG A 262 0.64 3.60 -20.99
CA ARG A 262 1.28 2.79 -22.02
C ARG A 262 1.33 1.32 -21.62
N ASN A 263 1.77 1.01 -20.40
CA ASN A 263 1.85 -0.37 -19.93
C ASN A 263 0.47 -1.06 -20.01
N TYR A 264 -0.59 -0.36 -19.57
CA TYR A 264 -1.96 -0.87 -19.68
C TYR A 264 -2.44 -1.09 -21.14
N ALA A 265 -2.02 -0.22 -22.05
CA ALA A 265 -2.31 -0.32 -23.48
C ALA A 265 -1.50 -1.42 -24.18
N ASP A 266 -0.33 -1.82 -23.64
CA ASP A 266 0.57 -2.80 -24.25
C ASP A 266 0.29 -4.25 -23.78
N VAL A 267 -0.14 -4.45 -22.52
CA VAL A 267 -0.41 -5.79 -21.98
C VAL A 267 -1.63 -6.49 -22.59
N LYS A 268 -1.70 -7.82 -22.45
CA LYS A 268 -2.88 -8.58 -22.87
C LYS A 268 -4.06 -8.36 -21.92
N ASP A 269 -5.26 -8.66 -22.41
CA ASP A 269 -6.50 -8.42 -21.64
C ASP A 269 -6.52 -9.23 -20.33
N GLU A 270 -5.93 -10.42 -20.31
CA GLU A 270 -5.83 -11.26 -19.11
C GLU A 270 -4.88 -10.66 -18.05
N GLU A 271 -3.88 -9.89 -18.47
CA GLU A 271 -2.85 -9.29 -17.60
C GLU A 271 -3.32 -7.97 -16.97
N ARG A 272 -4.35 -7.31 -17.55
CA ARG A 272 -4.92 -6.06 -17.02
C ARG A 272 -5.47 -6.20 -15.61
N ALA A 273 -5.96 -7.39 -15.25
CA ALA A 273 -6.39 -7.69 -13.89
C ALA A 273 -5.26 -7.53 -12.87
N SER A 274 -4.04 -7.92 -13.23
CA SER A 274 -2.84 -7.74 -12.40
C SER A 274 -2.48 -6.26 -12.29
N LEU A 275 -2.59 -5.49 -13.38
CA LEU A 275 -2.36 -4.04 -13.35
C LEU A 275 -3.39 -3.31 -12.46
N HIS A 276 -4.65 -3.74 -12.45
CA HIS A 276 -5.65 -3.21 -11.52
C HIS A 276 -5.28 -3.46 -10.06
N ARG A 277 -4.74 -4.64 -9.73
CA ARG A 277 -4.20 -4.92 -8.40
C ARG A 277 -3.00 -4.04 -8.08
N LEU A 278 -2.07 -3.85 -9.01
CA LEU A 278 -0.92 -2.95 -8.81
C LEU A 278 -1.36 -1.50 -8.58
N PHE A 279 -2.38 -1.03 -9.31
CA PHE A 279 -2.97 0.28 -9.11
C PHE A 279 -3.65 0.43 -7.73
N TYR A 280 -4.37 -0.60 -7.27
CA TYR A 280 -4.91 -0.65 -5.91
C TYR A 280 -3.79 -0.53 -4.86
N ILE A 281 -2.72 -1.32 -5.01
CA ILE A 281 -1.56 -1.31 -4.12
C ILE A 281 -0.91 0.07 -4.07
N GLU A 282 -0.62 0.67 -5.23
CA GLU A 282 -0.04 2.01 -5.33
C GLU A 282 -0.90 3.06 -4.61
N THR A 283 -2.21 3.00 -4.83
CA THR A 283 -3.16 3.94 -4.23
C THR A 283 -3.21 3.79 -2.71
N LEU A 284 -3.25 2.55 -2.21
CA LEU A 284 -3.34 2.29 -0.78
C LEU A 284 -2.02 2.56 -0.05
N LEU A 285 -0.88 2.25 -0.65
CA LEU A 285 0.43 2.65 -0.11
C LEU A 285 0.55 4.17 -0.01
N SER A 286 0.10 4.91 -1.03
CA SER A 286 0.04 6.37 -0.96
C SER A 286 -0.89 6.88 0.17
N ALA A 287 -1.98 6.18 0.47
CA ALA A 287 -2.82 6.51 1.62
C ALA A 287 -2.03 6.27 2.93
N PHE A 288 -1.37 5.14 3.08
CA PHE A 288 -0.57 4.83 4.26
C PHE A 288 0.58 5.81 4.47
N ASP A 289 1.25 6.25 3.41
CA ASP A 289 2.27 7.30 3.47
C ASP A 289 1.69 8.62 3.99
N ALA A 290 0.43 8.94 3.68
CA ALA A 290 -0.26 10.13 4.19
C ALA A 290 -0.58 10.05 5.70
N LYS A 291 -0.82 8.85 6.21
CA LYS A 291 -1.07 8.59 7.65
C LYS A 291 0.23 8.41 8.43
N ALA A 292 1.31 8.04 7.76
CA ALA A 292 2.61 7.86 8.37
C ALA A 292 3.14 9.17 8.94
N THR A 293 3.69 9.07 10.15
CA THR A 293 4.39 10.17 10.80
C THR A 293 5.81 10.28 10.26
N ALA A 294 6.30 11.51 10.06
CA ALA A 294 7.63 11.74 9.48
C ALA A 294 8.77 11.21 10.36
N ASP A 295 8.56 11.16 11.68
CA ASP A 295 9.49 10.63 12.67
C ASP A 295 9.43 9.09 12.79
N GLY A 296 8.43 8.45 12.18
CA GLY A 296 8.25 6.99 12.19
C GLY A 296 7.59 6.43 13.44
N ARG A 297 7.09 7.26 14.37
CA ARG A 297 6.52 6.79 15.66
C ARG A 297 5.36 5.81 15.50
N ASN A 298 4.56 5.97 14.44
CA ASN A 298 3.44 5.08 14.13
C ASN A 298 3.76 3.98 13.10
N GLY A 299 5.04 3.75 12.78
CA GLY A 299 5.44 2.81 11.72
C GLY A 299 4.96 1.36 11.97
N ALA A 300 4.89 0.91 13.23
CA ALA A 300 4.37 -0.43 13.55
C ALA A 300 2.86 -0.57 13.27
N GLU A 301 2.07 0.48 13.50
CA GLU A 301 0.64 0.52 13.14
C GLU A 301 0.48 0.46 11.62
N ILE A 302 1.24 1.27 10.88
CA ILE A 302 1.22 1.30 9.41
C ILE A 302 1.62 -0.07 8.83
N ALA A 303 2.66 -0.71 9.37
CA ALA A 303 3.08 -2.04 8.94
C ALA A 303 1.96 -3.08 9.07
N LYS A 304 1.23 -3.08 10.20
CA LYS A 304 0.07 -3.98 10.39
C LYS A 304 -1.05 -3.71 9.37
N LEU A 305 -1.32 -2.44 9.06
CA LEU A 305 -2.33 -2.07 8.05
C LEU A 305 -1.93 -2.55 6.65
N ILE A 306 -0.64 -2.44 6.30
CA ILE A 306 -0.08 -2.95 5.04
C ILE A 306 -0.26 -4.45 4.96
N GLU A 307 0.13 -5.21 5.99
CA GLU A 307 0.02 -6.68 5.97
C GLU A 307 -1.43 -7.17 5.86
N ALA A 308 -2.36 -6.48 6.51
CA ALA A 308 -3.77 -6.82 6.44
C ALA A 308 -4.39 -6.56 5.06
N SER A 309 -3.91 -5.54 4.33
CA SER A 309 -4.56 -5.06 3.10
C SER A 309 -3.80 -5.45 1.82
N ILE A 310 -2.49 -5.60 1.93
CA ILE A 310 -1.53 -5.88 0.86
C ILE A 310 -0.49 -6.91 1.35
N PRO A 311 -0.91 -8.15 1.62
CA PRO A 311 -0.03 -9.19 2.16
C PRO A 311 1.18 -9.51 1.26
N GLU A 312 1.12 -9.19 -0.03
CA GLU A 312 2.22 -9.37 -0.97
C GLU A 312 3.36 -8.33 -0.85
N ARG A 313 3.17 -7.24 -0.08
CA ARG A 313 4.17 -6.17 0.15
C ARG A 313 4.81 -6.22 1.53
N THR A 314 5.30 -7.41 1.89
CA THR A 314 6.03 -7.64 3.16
C THR A 314 7.29 -6.78 3.29
N ASP A 315 7.92 -6.44 2.17
CA ASP A 315 9.07 -5.53 2.08
C ASP A 315 8.74 -4.13 2.62
N VAL A 316 7.58 -3.58 2.25
CA VAL A 316 7.15 -2.25 2.69
C VAL A 316 6.75 -2.26 4.16
N ALA A 317 6.03 -3.29 4.60
CA ALA A 317 5.70 -3.45 6.02
C ALA A 317 6.96 -3.55 6.89
N ALA A 318 7.98 -4.30 6.44
CA ALA A 318 9.27 -4.39 7.12
C ALA A 318 9.99 -3.03 7.21
N ALA A 319 9.98 -2.23 6.13
CA ALA A 319 10.56 -0.89 6.13
C ALA A 319 9.88 0.03 7.16
N TYR A 320 8.55 -0.03 7.27
CA TYR A 320 7.79 0.74 8.27
C TYR A 320 8.06 0.29 9.70
N ARG A 321 8.25 -1.02 9.94
CA ARG A 321 8.69 -1.53 11.25
C ARG A 321 10.08 -1.03 11.62
N ALA A 322 11.02 -1.05 10.68
CA ALA A 322 12.37 -0.57 10.91
C ALA A 322 12.39 0.90 11.35
N ARG A 323 11.57 1.75 10.72
CA ARG A 323 11.40 3.16 11.14
C ARG A 323 10.85 3.31 12.56
N ALA A 324 9.87 2.47 12.95
CA ALA A 324 9.33 2.49 14.31
C ALA A 324 10.36 2.03 15.35
N VAL A 325 11.16 1.01 15.04
CA VAL A 325 12.27 0.55 15.88
C VAL A 325 13.30 1.67 16.03
N GLU A 326 13.67 2.34 14.94
CA GLU A 326 14.61 3.47 14.97
C GLU A 326 14.09 4.62 15.83
N TYR A 327 12.82 5.02 15.66
CA TYR A 327 12.18 6.03 16.49
C TYR A 327 12.25 5.68 17.98
N ARG A 328 11.82 4.48 18.35
CA ARG A 328 11.81 4.02 19.75
C ARG A 328 13.22 3.92 20.33
N THR A 329 14.21 3.56 19.53
CA THR A 329 15.63 3.54 19.93
C THR A 329 16.10 4.96 20.29
N ARG A 330 15.81 5.96 19.44
CA ARG A 330 16.20 7.36 19.70
C ARG A 330 15.48 7.98 20.91
N HIS A 331 14.26 7.53 21.19
CA HIS A 331 13.45 8.00 22.31
C HIS A 331 13.46 6.99 23.48
N ALA A 332 14.45 6.09 23.54
CA ALA A 332 14.52 5.05 24.56
C ALA A 332 14.46 5.65 25.97
N ALA A 333 15.11 6.79 26.19
CA ALA A 333 15.15 7.52 27.45
C ALA A 333 13.79 8.04 27.96
N GLU A 334 12.78 8.15 27.08
CA GLU A 334 11.43 8.63 27.41
C GLU A 334 10.47 7.49 27.76
N LEU A 335 10.85 6.24 27.47
CA LEU A 335 10.03 5.07 27.73
C LEU A 335 9.87 4.81 29.24
N THR A 336 8.75 4.22 29.62
CA THR A 336 8.61 3.61 30.95
C THR A 336 9.48 2.36 31.06
N ARG A 337 9.71 1.89 32.29
CA ARG A 337 10.46 0.66 32.56
C ARG A 337 9.85 -0.55 31.84
N GLU A 338 8.53 -0.68 31.89
CA GLU A 338 7.81 -1.78 31.24
C GLU A 338 7.98 -1.73 29.71
N GLU A 339 7.84 -0.53 29.13
CA GLU A 339 7.99 -0.32 27.68
C GLU A 339 9.41 -0.58 27.18
N VAL A 340 10.45 -0.15 27.90
CA VAL A 340 11.85 -0.38 27.48
C VAL A 340 12.24 -1.85 27.62
N VAL A 341 11.76 -2.55 28.65
CA VAL A 341 11.98 -3.99 28.81
C VAL A 341 11.29 -4.79 27.72
N ALA A 342 10.02 -4.47 27.43
CA ALA A 342 9.28 -5.07 26.33
C ALA A 342 9.98 -4.79 24.98
N PHE A 343 10.45 -3.56 24.76
CA PHE A 343 11.17 -3.19 23.54
C PHE A 343 12.49 -3.95 23.39
N ALA A 344 13.28 -4.07 24.46
CA ALA A 344 14.51 -4.85 24.44
C ALA A 344 14.24 -6.34 24.17
N ALA A 345 13.16 -6.90 24.71
CA ALA A 345 12.73 -8.26 24.41
C ALA A 345 12.34 -8.43 22.92
N GLU A 346 11.60 -7.47 22.34
CA GLU A 346 11.27 -7.45 20.91
C GLU A 346 12.55 -7.43 20.03
N LEU A 347 13.53 -6.59 20.37
CA LEU A 347 14.82 -6.52 19.67
C LEU A 347 15.61 -7.83 19.76
N ARG A 348 15.63 -8.47 20.95
CA ARG A 348 16.29 -9.78 21.12
C ARG A 348 15.60 -10.87 20.30
N ALA A 349 14.26 -10.90 20.27
CA ALA A 349 13.50 -11.80 19.42
C ALA A 349 13.80 -11.57 17.92
N GLY A 350 14.04 -10.32 17.53
CA GLY A 350 14.52 -9.91 16.21
C GLY A 350 15.99 -10.22 15.92
N LYS A 351 16.71 -10.89 16.83
CA LYS A 351 18.16 -11.18 16.76
C LYS A 351 19.06 -9.93 16.81
N GLU A 352 18.56 -8.83 17.35
CA GLU A 352 19.28 -7.56 17.52
C GLU A 352 19.73 -7.35 18.99
N ALA A 353 20.34 -8.39 19.59
CA ALA A 353 20.69 -8.39 21.02
C ALA A 353 21.57 -7.21 21.47
N GLN A 354 22.55 -6.83 20.66
CA GLN A 354 23.43 -5.68 20.96
C GLN A 354 22.64 -4.36 21.05
N LYS A 355 21.67 -4.14 20.15
CA LYS A 355 20.83 -2.94 20.21
C LYS A 355 19.88 -2.98 21.40
N ALA A 356 19.37 -4.16 21.78
CA ALA A 356 18.55 -4.30 22.97
C ALA A 356 19.32 -3.86 24.23
N ASP A 357 20.56 -4.28 24.37
CA ASP A 357 21.42 -3.90 25.50
C ASP A 357 21.77 -2.40 25.44
N GLN A 358 22.01 -1.84 24.25
CA GLN A 358 22.25 -0.41 24.08
C GLN A 358 21.03 0.43 24.51
N VAL A 359 19.82 0.05 24.08
CA VAL A 359 18.56 0.72 24.46
C VAL A 359 18.38 0.73 25.98
N LEU A 360 18.67 -0.39 26.65
CA LEU A 360 18.62 -0.47 28.11
C LEU A 360 19.67 0.41 28.77
N ARG A 361 20.91 0.44 28.25
CA ARG A 361 21.98 1.33 28.75
C ARG A 361 21.60 2.80 28.61
N ASP A 362 21.07 3.21 27.46
CA ASP A 362 20.66 4.59 27.21
C ASP A 362 19.51 5.03 28.14
N TRP A 363 18.52 4.15 28.33
CA TRP A 363 17.43 4.39 29.29
C TRP A 363 17.93 4.47 30.73
N LEU A 364 18.78 3.53 31.16
CA LEU A 364 19.36 3.51 32.50
C LEU A 364 20.23 4.75 32.77
N ALA A 365 21.00 5.22 31.80
CA ALA A 365 21.82 6.43 31.94
C ALA A 365 20.95 7.67 32.20
N SER A 366 19.88 7.84 31.43
CA SER A 366 18.88 8.90 31.65
C SER A 366 18.22 8.77 33.03
N ARG A 367 17.75 7.56 33.36
CA ARG A 367 17.07 7.29 34.63
C ARG A 367 17.97 7.51 35.85
N THR A 368 19.24 7.14 35.75
CA THR A 368 20.26 7.35 36.79
C THR A 368 20.46 8.83 37.07
N THR A 369 20.48 9.66 36.03
CA THR A 369 20.61 11.12 36.17
C THR A 369 19.45 11.72 36.98
N LEU A 370 18.23 11.21 36.78
CA LEU A 370 17.05 11.61 37.56
C LEU A 370 17.13 11.09 39.00
N LEU A 371 17.39 9.79 39.17
CA LEU A 371 17.45 9.15 40.48
C LEU A 371 18.56 9.70 41.36
N ARG A 372 19.70 10.11 40.79
CA ARG A 372 20.80 10.76 41.54
C ARG A 372 20.33 12.03 42.27
N ARG A 373 19.28 12.72 41.80
CA ARG A 373 18.70 13.89 42.47
C ARG A 373 17.95 13.52 43.76
N ASP A 374 17.55 12.26 43.92
CA ASP A 374 16.92 11.73 45.12
C ASP A 374 17.97 11.30 46.18
N GLY A 375 19.26 11.54 45.94
CA GLY A 375 20.35 11.20 46.86
C GLY A 375 20.70 9.72 46.90
N ALA A 376 21.25 9.26 48.03
CA ALA A 376 21.77 7.89 48.20
C ALA A 376 20.72 6.80 47.89
N GLY A 377 19.47 6.95 48.35
CA GLY A 377 18.40 5.99 48.04
C GLY A 377 18.02 5.94 46.56
N GLY A 378 18.19 7.04 45.82
CA GLY A 378 18.05 7.05 44.37
C GLY A 378 19.15 6.26 43.66
N LEU A 379 20.40 6.40 44.12
CA LEU A 379 21.55 5.66 43.59
C LEU A 379 21.45 4.15 43.87
N VAL A 380 20.94 3.74 45.04
CA VAL A 380 20.65 2.32 45.35
C VAL A 380 19.63 1.74 44.36
N ARG A 381 18.52 2.46 44.11
CA ARG A 381 17.53 2.04 43.10
C ARG A 381 18.12 1.94 41.70
N ALA A 382 18.95 2.91 41.30
CA ALA A 382 19.63 2.88 40.00
C ALA A 382 20.57 1.66 39.88
N ALA A 383 21.34 1.35 40.92
CA ALA A 383 22.23 0.18 40.95
C ALA A 383 21.48 -1.16 40.82
N SER A 384 20.32 -1.28 41.49
CA SER A 384 19.44 -2.46 41.31
C SER A 384 19.03 -2.61 39.85
N GLU A 385 18.58 -1.54 39.19
CA GLU A 385 18.11 -1.61 37.80
C GLU A 385 19.22 -2.01 36.81
N TYR A 386 20.48 -1.56 37.01
CA TYR A 386 21.62 -2.04 36.21
C TYR A 386 21.87 -3.54 36.38
N THR A 387 21.73 -4.04 37.61
CA THR A 387 21.89 -5.46 37.90
C THR A 387 20.74 -6.28 37.31
N ASP A 388 19.51 -5.82 37.50
CA ASP A 388 18.29 -6.54 37.13
C ASP A 388 18.08 -6.59 35.61
N LEU A 389 18.40 -5.50 34.89
CA LEU A 389 18.12 -5.39 33.45
C LEU A 389 19.30 -5.77 32.57
N LEU A 390 20.54 -5.54 33.03
CA LEU A 390 21.76 -5.76 32.25
C LEU A 390 22.75 -6.74 32.89
N GLY A 391 22.57 -7.11 34.16
CA GLY A 391 23.60 -7.85 34.90
C GLY A 391 24.89 -7.06 35.12
N ASP A 392 24.85 -5.72 35.00
CA ASP A 392 26.02 -4.85 35.03
C ASP A 392 26.41 -4.52 36.49
N GLN A 393 27.06 -5.50 37.14
CA GLN A 393 27.46 -5.42 38.55
C GLN A 393 28.52 -4.34 38.81
N GLU A 394 29.36 -4.03 37.82
CA GLU A 394 30.43 -3.04 37.93
C GLU A 394 29.85 -1.62 38.01
N THR A 395 28.91 -1.29 37.13
CA THR A 395 28.20 0.00 37.17
C THR A 395 27.35 0.11 38.43
N ALA A 396 26.68 -0.98 38.82
CA ALA A 396 25.92 -1.02 40.07
C ALA A 396 26.80 -0.74 41.30
N ALA A 397 27.98 -1.37 41.39
CA ALA A 397 28.92 -1.13 42.48
C ALA A 397 29.42 0.33 42.50
N THR A 398 29.71 0.90 41.34
CA THR A 398 30.15 2.31 41.22
C THR A 398 29.10 3.27 41.79
N LEU A 399 27.82 3.07 41.46
CA LEU A 399 26.71 3.88 41.98
C LEU A 399 26.51 3.69 43.48
N LEU A 400 26.67 2.47 44.00
CA LEU A 400 26.56 2.19 45.43
C LEU A 400 27.71 2.78 46.25
N LEU A 401 28.94 2.77 45.71
CA LEU A 401 30.08 3.45 46.34
C LEU A 401 29.90 4.98 46.32
N GLU A 402 29.29 5.54 45.27
CA GLU A 402 28.86 6.94 45.24
C GLU A 402 27.82 7.22 46.33
N ALA A 403 26.82 6.34 46.49
CA ALA A 403 25.79 6.44 47.53
C ALA A 403 26.39 6.37 48.95
N ALA A 404 27.34 5.47 49.18
CA ALA A 404 28.01 5.31 50.48
C ALA A 404 28.80 6.54 50.88
N LYS A 405 29.37 7.27 49.91
CA LYS A 405 30.03 8.56 50.19
C LYS A 405 29.02 9.64 50.58
N GLN A 406 27.81 9.62 50.02
CA GLN A 406 26.76 10.59 50.35
C GLN A 406 26.07 10.29 51.69
N SER A 407 25.96 9.01 52.07
CA SER A 407 25.30 8.58 53.30
C SER A 407 26.05 7.38 53.92
N PRO A 408 27.16 7.63 54.64
CA PRO A 408 28.01 6.57 55.19
C PRO A 408 27.30 5.62 56.15
N ASP A 409 26.34 6.13 56.93
CA ASP A 409 25.62 5.36 57.96
C ASP A 409 24.35 4.67 57.42
N SER A 410 24.17 4.62 56.09
CA SER A 410 22.97 4.01 55.48
C SER A 410 23.06 2.48 55.47
N GLU A 411 22.26 1.82 56.32
CA GLU A 411 22.14 0.35 56.34
C GLU A 411 21.70 -0.22 54.98
N GLU A 412 20.87 0.51 54.23
CA GLU A 412 20.40 0.11 52.91
C GLU A 412 21.56 0.05 51.89
N VAL A 413 22.43 1.06 51.87
CA VAL A 413 23.61 1.08 51.01
C VAL A 413 24.59 -0.02 51.41
N ALA A 414 24.81 -0.20 52.72
CA ALA A 414 25.69 -1.24 53.24
C ALA A 414 25.21 -2.65 52.85
N ALA A 415 23.91 -2.92 53.00
CA ALA A 415 23.31 -4.19 52.59
C ALA A 415 23.41 -4.42 51.08
N ALA A 416 23.23 -3.37 50.27
CA ALA A 416 23.35 -3.47 48.81
C ALA A 416 24.80 -3.75 48.36
N LEU A 417 25.81 -3.09 48.95
CA LEU A 417 27.23 -3.35 48.69
C LEU A 417 27.63 -4.77 49.13
N ALA A 418 27.15 -5.23 50.29
CA ALA A 418 27.38 -6.59 50.77
C ALA A 418 26.84 -7.66 49.81
N LYS A 419 25.68 -7.42 49.18
CA LYS A 419 25.13 -8.33 48.14
C LYS A 419 26.03 -8.45 46.91
N LEU A 420 26.81 -7.42 46.59
CA LEU A 420 27.82 -7.45 45.52
C LEU A 420 29.18 -7.98 45.99
N GLY A 421 29.30 -8.41 47.25
CA GLY A 421 30.54 -8.96 47.83
C GLY A 421 31.52 -7.92 48.37
N TYR A 422 31.10 -6.66 48.52
CA TYR A 422 31.91 -5.64 49.17
C TYR A 422 31.82 -5.76 50.70
N GLU A 423 32.90 -5.47 51.41
CA GLU A 423 32.92 -5.44 52.88
C GLU A 423 33.37 -4.08 53.41
N GLU A 424 32.73 -3.61 54.47
CA GLU A 424 33.12 -2.38 55.14
C GLU A 424 34.42 -2.58 55.94
N SER A 425 35.35 -1.63 55.82
CA SER A 425 36.60 -1.61 56.58
C SER A 425 36.84 -0.26 57.24
N ALA A 426 37.84 -0.20 58.13
CA ALA A 426 38.24 1.03 58.82
C ALA A 426 38.63 2.17 57.88
N THR A 427 39.04 1.85 56.65
CA THR A 427 39.53 2.80 55.64
C THR A 427 38.56 2.99 54.48
N GLY A 428 37.35 2.41 54.57
CA GLY A 428 36.32 2.46 53.52
C GLY A 428 35.88 1.06 53.05
N TRP A 429 35.20 1.02 51.91
CA TRP A 429 34.67 -0.22 51.33
C TRP A 429 35.75 -0.98 50.56
N LEU A 430 35.89 -2.28 50.86
CA LEU A 430 36.77 -3.21 50.15
C LEU A 430 36.00 -3.88 49.01
N SER A 431 36.61 -3.95 47.84
CA SER A 431 36.08 -4.66 46.68
C SER A 431 36.07 -6.18 46.89
N PRO A 432 35.25 -6.95 46.15
CA PRO A 432 35.20 -8.40 46.28
C PRO A 432 36.57 -9.08 46.09
N ALA A 433 37.41 -8.53 45.21
CA ALA A 433 38.77 -9.00 45.00
C ALA A 433 39.68 -8.74 46.22
N GLU A 434 39.56 -7.57 46.86
CA GLU A 434 40.30 -7.24 48.08
C GLU A 434 39.83 -8.07 49.27
N VAL A 435 38.52 -8.32 49.37
CA VAL A 435 37.93 -9.21 50.37
C VAL A 435 38.46 -10.63 50.20
N ALA A 436 38.47 -11.15 48.97
CA ALA A 436 39.02 -12.46 48.66
C ALA A 436 40.53 -12.52 48.96
N ALA A 437 41.31 -11.53 48.52
CA ALA A 437 42.74 -11.46 48.79
C ALA A 437 43.03 -11.38 50.30
N ARG A 438 42.22 -10.64 51.07
CA ARG A 438 42.34 -10.57 52.53
C ARG A 438 41.97 -11.89 53.19
N LYS A 439 40.96 -12.59 52.69
CA LYS A 439 40.61 -13.94 53.17
C LYS A 439 41.73 -14.93 52.91
N THR A 440 42.30 -14.92 51.69
CA THR A 440 43.46 -15.74 51.34
C THR A 440 44.70 -15.36 52.16
N ALA A 441 44.94 -14.07 52.42
CA ALA A 441 46.01 -13.60 53.28
C ALA A 441 45.81 -14.04 54.74
N ARG A 442 44.57 -14.03 55.24
CA ARG A 442 44.22 -14.57 56.57
C ARG A 442 44.42 -16.08 56.65
N GLU A 443 43.99 -16.83 55.64
CA GLU A 443 44.18 -18.29 55.56
C GLU A 443 45.67 -18.65 55.45
N SER A 444 46.43 -17.88 54.66
CA SER A 444 47.88 -18.02 54.56
C SER A 444 48.57 -17.61 55.86
N ALA A 445 48.04 -16.63 56.60
CA ALA A 445 48.58 -16.19 57.89
C ALA A 445 48.25 -17.12 59.06
N SER A 446 47.34 -18.08 58.87
CA SER A 446 47.18 -19.23 59.78
C SER A 446 48.32 -20.26 59.62
N THR A 447 49.30 -20.02 58.74
CA THR A 447 50.58 -20.73 58.78
C THR A 447 51.56 -20.02 59.75
N PRO A 448 52.39 -20.75 60.52
CA PRO A 448 53.17 -20.19 61.64
C PRO A 448 54.15 -19.05 61.33
N ASP A 449 54.40 -18.73 60.05
CA ASP A 449 55.50 -17.84 59.63
C ASP A 449 55.05 -16.46 59.10
N ALA A 450 53.75 -16.17 59.00
CA ALA A 450 53.26 -14.93 58.36
C ALA A 450 53.27 -13.68 59.26
N ILE A 451 53.09 -13.83 60.57
CA ILE A 451 53.14 -12.73 61.55
C ILE A 451 54.38 -12.92 62.42
N ALA A 452 55.39 -12.08 62.20
CA ALA A 452 56.64 -12.15 62.95
C ALA A 452 56.51 -11.51 64.34
N ILE A 453 57.18 -12.11 65.33
CA ILE A 453 57.43 -11.49 66.64
C ILE A 453 58.11 -10.13 66.41
N GLY A 454 57.61 -9.10 67.09
CA GLY A 454 58.08 -7.71 66.94
C GLY A 454 57.33 -6.89 65.88
N MET A 455 56.39 -7.45 65.13
CA MET A 455 55.54 -6.68 64.21
C MET A 455 54.64 -5.70 64.99
N ARG A 456 54.38 -4.51 64.45
CA ARG A 456 53.50 -3.53 65.10
C ARG A 456 52.04 -3.92 64.95
N ILE A 457 51.22 -3.48 65.90
CA ILE A 457 49.77 -3.68 65.85
C ILE A 457 49.14 -3.13 64.57
N ASP A 458 49.60 -1.97 64.09
CA ASP A 458 49.11 -1.34 62.85
C ASP A 458 49.48 -2.17 61.61
N ASP A 459 50.63 -2.84 61.62
CA ASP A 459 51.08 -3.71 60.53
C ASP A 459 50.23 -4.98 60.49
N VAL A 460 49.94 -5.57 61.65
CA VAL A 460 49.06 -6.74 61.76
C VAL A 460 47.63 -6.39 61.35
N VAL A 461 47.11 -5.25 61.80
CA VAL A 461 45.77 -4.77 61.40
C VAL A 461 45.73 -4.40 59.92
N ARG A 462 46.84 -3.96 59.32
CA ARG A 462 46.92 -3.72 57.88
C ARG A 462 46.93 -5.03 57.08
N ILE A 463 47.59 -6.07 57.59
CA ILE A 463 47.68 -7.38 56.91
C ILE A 463 46.40 -8.21 57.09
N LEU A 464 45.90 -8.31 58.33
CA LEU A 464 44.77 -9.16 58.69
C LEU A 464 43.45 -8.40 58.82
N GLY A 465 43.49 -7.07 58.84
CA GLY A 465 42.34 -6.20 59.07
C GLY A 465 41.96 -6.07 60.55
N ARG A 466 40.72 -5.63 60.82
CA ARG A 466 40.19 -5.54 62.20
C ARG A 466 40.01 -6.94 62.81
N PRO A 467 40.36 -7.12 64.10
CA PRO A 467 40.11 -8.36 64.83
C PRO A 467 38.62 -8.55 65.11
N ASP A 468 38.18 -9.80 65.18
CA ASP A 468 36.81 -10.18 65.54
C ASP A 468 36.54 -10.00 67.04
N ALA A 469 37.58 -10.13 67.87
CA ALA A 469 37.52 -9.83 69.29
C ALA A 469 38.88 -9.37 69.81
N ILE A 470 38.86 -8.46 70.78
CA ILE A 470 40.05 -7.98 71.49
C ILE A 470 39.87 -8.30 72.97
N SER A 471 40.80 -9.08 73.53
CA SER A 471 40.91 -9.28 74.97
C SER A 471 42.10 -8.47 75.50
N ARG A 472 41.94 -7.80 76.65
CA ARG A 472 42.99 -6.99 77.25
C ARG A 472 43.20 -7.41 78.69
N THR A 473 44.45 -7.62 79.08
CA THR A 473 44.86 -7.87 80.46
C THR A 473 45.90 -6.84 80.87
N VAL A 474 45.58 -6.07 81.91
CA VAL A 474 46.45 -5.02 82.45
C VAL A 474 47.19 -5.60 83.66
N SER A 475 48.51 -5.46 83.69
CA SER A 475 49.36 -5.71 84.86
C SER A 475 50.04 -4.40 85.30
N ALA A 476 50.70 -4.40 86.47
CA ALA A 476 51.30 -3.19 87.04
C ALA A 476 52.31 -2.47 86.13
N SER A 477 52.94 -3.18 85.19
CA SER A 477 53.94 -2.60 84.27
C SER A 477 53.67 -2.85 82.79
N GLN A 478 52.76 -3.75 82.42
CA GLN A 478 52.53 -4.16 81.04
C GLN A 478 51.05 -4.32 80.71
N LEU A 479 50.67 -3.94 79.48
CA LEU A 479 49.39 -4.27 78.87
C LEU A 479 49.59 -5.41 77.88
N HIS A 480 48.86 -6.51 78.07
CA HIS A 480 48.79 -7.62 77.14
C HIS A 480 47.45 -7.56 76.39
N GLU A 481 47.49 -7.53 75.06
CA GLU A 481 46.30 -7.53 74.20
C GLU A 481 46.31 -8.77 73.32
N ILE A 482 45.18 -9.46 73.23
CA ILE A 482 44.99 -10.62 72.37
C ILE A 482 43.97 -10.25 71.31
N TYR A 483 44.42 -10.18 70.06
CA TYR A 483 43.58 -9.89 68.91
C TYR A 483 43.20 -11.22 68.27
N ILE A 484 41.90 -11.51 68.25
CA ILE A 484 41.37 -12.78 67.76
C ILE A 484 40.81 -12.55 66.36
N TYR A 485 41.30 -13.34 65.40
CA TYR A 485 40.87 -13.36 64.01
C TYR A 485 40.26 -14.73 63.69
N ARG A 486 39.02 -14.79 63.23
CA ARG A 486 38.34 -16.02 62.81
C ARG A 486 38.68 -16.32 61.35
N THR A 487 39.21 -17.51 61.08
CA THR A 487 39.68 -17.94 59.77
C THR A 487 39.16 -19.35 59.44
N GLY A 488 38.11 -19.45 58.61
CA GLY A 488 37.74 -20.70 57.94
C GLY A 488 37.57 -21.95 58.81
N GLY A 489 37.15 -21.79 60.08
CA GLY A 489 36.99 -22.89 61.05
C GLY A 489 37.86 -22.73 62.30
N SER A 490 39.03 -22.11 62.18
CA SER A 490 39.99 -21.87 63.27
C SER A 490 40.02 -20.40 63.70
N ARG A 491 40.67 -20.10 64.83
CA ARG A 491 40.90 -18.76 65.38
C ARG A 491 42.39 -18.50 65.50
N LEU A 492 42.90 -17.49 64.82
CA LEU A 492 44.24 -16.96 65.04
C LEU A 492 44.19 -15.94 66.18
N ALA A 493 44.87 -16.24 67.28
CA ALA A 493 45.10 -15.33 68.39
C ALA A 493 46.49 -14.72 68.27
N VAL A 494 46.57 -13.40 68.04
CA VAL A 494 47.84 -12.66 68.01
C VAL A 494 48.00 -11.91 69.33
N HIS A 495 49.10 -12.19 70.03
CA HIS A 495 49.42 -11.65 71.33
C HIS A 495 50.31 -10.43 71.18
N PHE A 496 49.88 -9.31 71.75
CA PHE A 496 50.61 -8.05 71.77
C PHE A 496 51.00 -7.68 73.19
N LEU A 497 52.19 -7.11 73.34
CA LEU A 497 52.66 -6.56 74.60
C LEU A 497 53.11 -5.11 74.40
N ARG A 498 52.75 -4.25 75.36
CA ARG A 498 53.35 -2.91 75.54
C ARG A 498 53.50 -2.59 77.02
N TYR A 499 54.36 -1.63 77.36
CA TYR A 499 54.48 -1.15 78.73
C TYR A 499 53.34 -0.20 79.10
N SER A 500 52.98 -0.19 80.38
CA SER A 500 51.97 0.72 80.91
C SER A 500 52.44 2.17 80.75
N GLY A 501 51.66 3.01 80.05
CA GLY A 501 52.01 4.39 79.70
C GLY A 501 52.47 4.60 78.25
N ASP A 502 52.73 3.53 77.50
CA ASP A 502 53.03 3.61 76.07
C ASP A 502 51.76 3.71 75.21
N ASP A 503 51.83 4.45 74.09
CA ASP A 503 50.75 4.51 73.10
C ASP A 503 50.54 3.16 72.36
N LEU A 504 49.35 2.95 71.79
CA LEU A 504 48.95 1.75 71.05
C LEU A 504 49.92 1.44 69.90
N THR A 505 50.51 2.47 69.29
CA THR A 505 51.52 2.34 68.24
C THR A 505 52.80 1.62 68.68
N LYS A 506 53.05 1.51 69.99
CA LYS A 506 54.18 0.79 70.58
C LYS A 506 53.87 -0.67 70.93
N SER A 507 52.63 -1.14 70.77
CA SER A 507 52.30 -2.58 70.90
C SER A 507 53.04 -3.41 69.85
N ARG A 508 53.66 -4.50 70.29
CA ARG A 508 54.44 -5.44 69.45
C ARG A 508 53.95 -6.86 69.63
N VAL A 509 53.92 -7.64 68.54
CA VAL A 509 53.60 -9.07 68.60
C VAL A 509 54.64 -9.79 69.46
N VAL A 510 54.18 -10.52 70.47
CA VAL A 510 55.02 -11.38 71.33
C VAL A 510 54.75 -12.86 71.11
N GLY A 511 53.66 -13.20 70.41
CA GLY A 511 53.34 -14.57 70.03
C GLY A 511 52.09 -14.64 69.17
N GLN A 512 51.89 -15.78 68.53
CA GLN A 512 50.66 -16.10 67.83
C GLN A 512 50.29 -17.57 68.06
N GLN A 513 48.99 -17.84 68.11
CA GLN A 513 48.47 -19.19 68.27
C GLN A 513 47.28 -19.40 67.35
N VAL A 514 47.31 -20.46 66.56
CA VAL A 514 46.15 -20.94 65.81
C VAL A 514 45.42 -21.94 66.69
N VAL A 515 44.19 -21.60 67.06
CA VAL A 515 43.29 -22.47 67.83
C VAL A 515 42.30 -23.08 66.83
N PRO A 516 42.17 -24.40 66.75
CA PRO A 516 41.23 -25.06 65.84
C PRO A 516 39.78 -24.62 66.02
#